data_AF-E9D766-F1
#
_entry.id   AF-E9D766-F1
#
_cell.length_a   1.000
_cell.length_b   1.000
_cell.length_c   1.000
_cell.angle_alpha   90.00
_cell.angle_beta   90.00
_cell.angle_gamma   90.00
#
_symmetry.space_group_name_H-M   'P 1'
#
loop_
_entity.id
_entity.type
_entity.pdbx_description
1 polymer ?
#
loop_
_entity_poly.entity_id
_entity_poly.type
_entity_poly.pdbx_seq_one_letter_code
_entity_poly.pdbx_strand_id
1 'polypeptide(L)'
;MSGIGMRTFWTTQNAGVILNSHLQVKVQEAYDSYRQTGLSKTIASMTCRDVHPTKERIAPSPALVQYLSHLEESTARPETLEAPYENESINCMVLRAASNHEDRRALARLAGSAEGCGGDVQIYGSLSSRLHRSVLEISHRHPMTHLKAIYSQMGTDLLREMLNYPAVLATGSGQKRARLGKPMLVFDKVGVAIGFVPTGEDQYTYHHLRTDLYGMALRSGVKMDTCYTACTAHITLDRFVSTTTFDSDSDEVLDR
;
A
#
# COMPACT_ATOMS: atom_id res chain seq x y z
N MET A 1 2.98 13.59 -30.11
CA MET A 1 2.85 12.14 -29.89
C MET A 1 1.80 11.92 -28.81
N SER A 2 0.90 10.98 -29.07
CA SER A 2 -0.44 10.82 -28.52
C SER A 2 -0.54 10.75 -27.01
N GLY A 3 -1.21 11.74 -26.41
CA GLY A 3 -1.69 11.70 -25.03
C GLY A 3 -2.92 10.81 -24.92
N ILE A 4 -2.81 9.74 -24.14
CA ILE A 4 -3.94 8.90 -23.75
C ILE A 4 -4.64 9.64 -22.59
N GLY A 5 -5.61 10.47 -22.94
CA GLY A 5 -6.51 11.10 -21.99
C GLY A 5 -7.47 10.05 -21.43
N MET A 6 -7.29 9.71 -20.16
CA MET A 6 -8.26 8.92 -19.40
C MET A 6 -9.49 9.82 -19.18
N ARG A 7 -10.55 9.63 -19.98
CA ARG A 7 -11.81 10.36 -19.83
C ARG A 7 -12.43 9.99 -18.49
N THR A 8 -12.35 10.90 -17.53
CA THR A 8 -13.05 10.84 -16.25
C THR A 8 -14.55 11.01 -16.50
N PHE A 9 -15.30 9.91 -16.53
CA PHE A 9 -16.76 9.92 -16.41
C PHE A 9 -17.13 9.89 -14.93
N TRP A 10 -17.13 11.05 -14.28
CA TRP A 10 -17.82 11.21 -13.00
C TRP A 10 -18.46 12.60 -12.97
N THR A 11 -19.60 12.71 -13.66
CA THR A 11 -20.52 13.83 -13.42
C THR A 11 -21.09 13.67 -12.02
N THR A 12 -20.72 14.57 -11.14
CA THR A 12 -21.38 14.80 -9.85
C THR A 12 -22.84 15.17 -10.08
N GLN A 13 -23.76 14.25 -9.79
CA GLN A 13 -25.14 14.60 -9.47
C GLN A 13 -25.52 13.99 -8.13
N ASN A 14 -25.63 14.89 -7.15
CA ASN A 14 -26.37 14.66 -5.91
C ASN A 14 -27.83 14.34 -6.25
N ALA A 15 -28.17 13.06 -6.27
CA ALA A 15 -29.52 12.54 -6.07
C ALA A 15 -29.36 11.08 -5.65
N GLY A 16 -30.16 10.61 -4.69
CA GLY A 16 -30.09 9.25 -4.16
C GLY A 16 -30.42 8.17 -5.20
N VAL A 17 -29.48 7.89 -6.10
CA VAL A 17 -29.60 6.83 -7.10
C VAL A 17 -29.11 5.54 -6.45
N ILE A 18 -30.05 4.69 -6.05
CA ILE A 18 -29.76 3.27 -5.81
C ILE A 18 -29.02 2.77 -7.05
N LEU A 19 -27.75 2.38 -6.89
CA LEU A 19 -26.99 1.82 -8.01
C LEU A 19 -27.75 0.59 -8.51
N ASN A 20 -28.19 0.62 -9.77
CA ASN A 20 -28.79 -0.55 -10.40
C ASN A 20 -27.78 -1.72 -10.31
N SER A 21 -28.25 -2.92 -9.97
CA SER A 21 -27.41 -4.11 -9.78
C SER A 21 -26.47 -4.36 -10.96
N HIS A 22 -26.89 -4.04 -12.18
CA HIS A 22 -26.05 -4.14 -13.37
C HIS A 22 -24.82 -3.21 -13.34
N LEU A 23 -24.96 -2.00 -12.78
CA LEU A 23 -23.85 -1.06 -12.64
C LEU A 23 -22.88 -1.50 -11.54
N GLN A 24 -23.39 -2.04 -10.42
CA GLN A 24 -22.57 -2.61 -9.36
C GLN A 24 -21.69 -3.77 -9.87
N VAL A 25 -22.28 -4.65 -10.68
CA VAL A 25 -21.55 -5.74 -11.36
C VAL A 25 -20.43 -5.19 -12.24
N LYS A 26 -20.72 -4.20 -13.10
CA LYS A 26 -19.70 -3.59 -13.98
C LYS A 26 -18.56 -2.92 -13.21
N VAL A 27 -18.88 -2.22 -12.12
CA VAL A 27 -17.86 -1.61 -11.25
C VAL A 27 -16.97 -2.69 -10.63
N GLN A 28 -17.58 -3.78 -10.16
CA GLN A 28 -16.83 -4.89 -9.58
C GLN A 28 -15.95 -5.61 -10.61
N GLU A 29 -16.45 -5.83 -11.83
CA GLU A 29 -15.71 -6.38 -12.96
C GLU A 29 -14.52 -5.49 -13.35
N ALA A 30 -14.67 -4.17 -13.32
CA ALA A 30 -13.58 -3.23 -13.58
C ALA A 30 -12.46 -3.36 -12.54
N TYR A 31 -12.79 -3.50 -11.26
CA TYR A 31 -11.80 -3.78 -10.21
C TYR A 31 -11.09 -5.11 -10.41
N ASP A 32 -11.84 -6.16 -10.75
CA ASP A 32 -11.28 -7.49 -11.01
C ASP A 32 -10.36 -7.50 -12.24
N SER A 33 -10.77 -6.86 -13.33
CA SER A 33 -9.98 -6.73 -14.55
C SER A 33 -8.67 -5.97 -14.31
N TYR A 34 -8.73 -4.85 -13.57
CA TYR A 34 -7.54 -4.04 -13.25
C TYR A 34 -6.50 -4.86 -12.48
N ARG A 35 -6.91 -5.55 -11.41
CA ARG A 35 -5.98 -6.33 -10.58
C ARG A 35 -5.47 -7.59 -11.28
N GLN A 36 -6.29 -8.28 -12.07
CA GLN A 36 -5.85 -9.43 -12.85
C GLN A 36 -4.81 -9.02 -13.88
N THR A 37 -5.05 -7.91 -14.59
CA THR A 37 -4.08 -7.34 -15.53
C THR A 37 -2.76 -7.00 -14.85
N GLY A 38 -2.81 -6.39 -13.66
CA GLY A 38 -1.62 -6.09 -12.85
C GLY A 38 -0.85 -7.34 -12.43
N LEU A 39 -1.57 -8.37 -11.97
CA LEU A 39 -0.97 -9.65 -11.58
C LEU A 39 -0.32 -10.35 -12.78
N SER A 40 -1.01 -10.45 -13.91
CA SER A 40 -0.47 -11.06 -15.14
C SER A 40 0.80 -10.35 -15.62
N LYS A 41 0.83 -9.01 -15.56
CA LYS A 41 2.03 -8.22 -15.89
C LYS A 41 3.20 -8.54 -14.96
N THR A 42 2.91 -8.68 -13.66
CA THR A 42 3.93 -9.00 -12.67
C THR A 42 4.49 -10.40 -12.88
N ILE A 43 3.61 -11.40 -13.03
CA ILE A 43 4.03 -12.78 -13.33
C ILE A 43 4.90 -12.79 -14.57
N ALA A 44 4.44 -12.17 -15.67
CA ALA A 44 5.22 -12.08 -16.90
C ALA A 44 6.59 -11.44 -16.66
N SER A 45 6.67 -10.34 -15.87
CA SER A 45 7.96 -9.69 -15.58
C SER A 45 8.93 -10.54 -14.77
N MET A 46 8.43 -11.47 -13.96
CA MET A 46 9.26 -12.35 -13.13
C MET A 46 9.60 -13.68 -13.80
N THR A 47 8.75 -14.16 -14.72
CA THR A 47 8.94 -15.45 -15.41
C THR A 47 9.56 -15.31 -16.80
N CYS A 48 9.56 -14.10 -17.39
CA CYS A 48 10.20 -13.89 -18.68
C CYS A 48 11.71 -14.06 -18.51
N ARG A 49 12.27 -15.08 -19.16
CA ARG A 49 13.72 -15.26 -19.26
C ARG A 49 14.25 -14.16 -20.18
N ASP A 50 14.74 -13.07 -19.60
CA ASP A 50 15.42 -12.05 -20.39
C ASP A 50 16.63 -12.69 -21.09
N VAL A 51 16.75 -12.45 -22.40
CA VAL A 51 17.90 -12.87 -23.23
C VAL A 51 19.18 -12.09 -22.85
N HIS A 52 19.06 -11.10 -21.95
CA HIS A 52 20.15 -10.35 -21.36
C HIS A 52 20.11 -10.45 -19.83
N PRO A 53 21.12 -11.06 -19.19
CA PRO A 53 21.14 -11.37 -17.75
C PRO A 53 21.32 -10.14 -16.83
N THR A 54 21.23 -8.92 -17.36
CA THR A 54 21.56 -7.69 -16.63
C THR A 54 20.38 -7.03 -15.91
N LYS A 55 19.17 -7.61 -15.97
CA LYS A 55 17.99 -7.03 -15.32
C LYS A 55 17.72 -7.72 -13.99
N GLU A 56 17.97 -6.99 -12.90
CA GLU A 56 17.62 -7.42 -11.54
C GLU A 56 16.15 -7.85 -11.48
N ARG A 57 15.91 -9.13 -11.13
CA ARG A 57 14.57 -9.72 -11.04
C ARG A 57 13.77 -9.17 -9.85
N ILE A 58 14.49 -8.84 -8.79
CA ILE A 58 13.97 -8.22 -7.58
C ILE A 58 14.80 -6.97 -7.22
N ALA A 59 14.22 -6.07 -6.45
CA ALA A 59 14.79 -4.78 -6.07
C ALA A 59 14.70 -4.63 -4.54
N PRO A 60 15.73 -5.09 -3.81
CA PRO A 60 15.80 -4.90 -2.37
C PRO A 60 15.69 -3.44 -1.96
N SER A 61 15.15 -3.18 -0.78
CA SER A 61 15.06 -1.81 -0.25
C SER A 61 16.31 -1.48 0.57
N PRO A 62 17.20 -0.57 0.12
CA PRO A 62 18.45 -0.27 0.84
C PRO A 62 18.21 0.27 2.24
N ALA A 63 17.20 1.14 2.40
CA ALA A 63 16.81 1.68 3.69
C ALA A 63 16.30 0.59 4.65
N LEU A 64 15.55 -0.39 4.14
CA LEU A 64 15.11 -1.52 4.95
C LEU A 64 16.29 -2.40 5.35
N VAL A 65 17.18 -2.74 4.42
CA VAL A 65 18.39 -3.53 4.70
C VAL A 65 19.22 -2.87 5.80
N GLN A 66 19.52 -1.59 5.66
CA GLN A 66 20.27 -0.82 6.66
C GLN A 66 19.55 -0.82 8.02
N TYR A 67 18.23 -0.65 8.03
CA TYR A 67 17.44 -0.64 9.26
C TYR A 67 17.53 -1.97 10.01
N LEU A 68 17.50 -3.08 9.27
CA LEU A 68 17.56 -4.42 9.81
C LEU A 68 18.95 -4.76 10.33
N SER A 69 20.01 -4.37 9.62
CA SER A 69 21.39 -4.51 10.11
C SER A 69 21.56 -3.82 11.46
N HIS A 70 21.04 -2.60 11.60
CA HIS A 70 21.08 -1.90 12.88
C HIS A 70 20.20 -2.56 13.95
N LEU A 71 19.09 -3.21 13.59
CA LEU A 71 18.24 -3.94 14.55
C LEU A 71 18.93 -5.20 15.09
N GLU A 72 19.71 -5.89 14.25
CA GLU A 72 20.49 -7.08 14.64
C GLU A 72 21.68 -6.71 15.54
N GLU A 73 22.31 -5.58 15.28
CA GLU A 73 23.44 -5.07 16.08
C GLU A 73 23.02 -4.43 17.41
N SER A 74 21.74 -4.05 17.56
CA SER A 74 21.28 -3.15 18.61
C SER A 74 20.19 -3.76 19.50
N THR A 75 20.44 -3.79 20.80
CA THR A 75 19.39 -3.94 21.83
C THR A 75 18.67 -2.61 22.12
N ALA A 76 18.95 -1.56 21.35
CA ALA A 76 18.52 -0.20 21.66
C ALA A 76 17.05 0.08 21.37
N ARG A 77 16.58 1.18 21.94
CA ARG A 77 15.22 1.68 21.78
C ARG A 77 14.96 2.12 20.33
N PRO A 78 13.72 2.03 19.84
CA PRO A 78 13.36 2.42 18.47
C PRO A 78 13.84 3.82 18.07
N GLU A 79 13.88 4.77 19.01
CA GLU A 79 14.32 6.16 18.74
C GLU A 79 15.78 6.25 18.30
N THR A 80 16.65 5.40 18.86
CA THR A 80 18.08 5.36 18.49
C THR A 80 18.28 4.75 17.11
N LEU A 81 17.41 3.81 16.74
CA LEU A 81 17.42 3.12 15.46
C LEU A 81 16.90 4.01 14.31
N GLU A 82 15.97 4.92 14.60
CA GLU A 82 15.33 5.79 13.61
C GLU A 82 16.11 7.10 13.36
N ALA A 83 16.98 7.52 14.29
CA ALA A 83 17.74 8.76 14.21
C ALA A 83 18.57 8.95 12.92
N PRO A 84 19.24 7.92 12.36
CA PRO A 84 20.00 8.07 11.11
C PRO A 84 19.14 8.50 9.93
N TYR A 85 17.85 8.14 9.92
CA TYR A 85 16.94 8.37 8.82
C TYR A 85 16.21 9.72 8.90
N GLU A 86 16.39 10.49 9.97
CA GLU A 86 15.65 11.73 10.19
C GLU A 86 15.88 12.75 9.04
N ASN A 87 17.09 12.78 8.51
CA ASN A 87 17.50 13.71 7.46
C ASN A 87 17.40 13.12 6.04
N GLU A 88 17.03 11.85 5.91
CA GLU A 88 16.95 11.18 4.62
C GLU A 88 15.60 11.39 3.93
N SER A 89 15.61 11.47 2.60
CA SER A 89 14.42 11.54 1.76
C SER A 89 13.77 10.17 1.56
N ILE A 90 13.49 9.48 2.66
CA ILE A 90 12.85 8.15 2.68
C ILE A 90 11.57 8.12 3.51
N ASN A 91 11.30 9.16 4.29
CA ASN A 91 10.15 9.21 5.19
C ASN A 91 8.89 9.63 4.44
N CYS A 92 7.75 9.06 4.83
CA CYS A 92 6.43 9.42 4.29
C CYS A 92 5.46 9.77 5.41
N MET A 93 4.57 10.73 5.16
CA MET A 93 3.43 11.01 6.03
C MET A 93 2.18 10.33 5.47
N VAL A 94 1.63 9.38 6.20
CA VAL A 94 0.49 8.55 5.76
C VAL A 94 -0.61 8.51 6.80
N LEU A 95 -1.86 8.59 6.35
CA LEU A 95 -3.04 8.21 7.13
C LEU A 95 -3.26 6.71 6.98
N ARG A 96 -3.25 6.00 8.10
CA ARG A 96 -3.32 4.54 8.17
C ARG A 96 -4.70 4.11 8.67
N ALA A 97 -5.29 3.12 8.04
CA ALA A 97 -6.43 2.44 8.61
C ALA A 97 -5.94 1.48 9.70
N ALA A 98 -6.52 1.59 10.90
CA ALA A 98 -6.27 0.63 11.96
C ALA A 98 -6.92 -0.72 11.59
N SER A 99 -6.13 -1.79 11.64
CA SER A 99 -6.64 -3.16 11.62
C SER A 99 -7.03 -3.57 13.04
N ASN A 100 -8.17 -4.26 13.17
CA ASN A 100 -8.55 -4.85 14.45
C ASN A 100 -7.58 -6.00 14.82
N HIS A 101 -7.68 -6.50 16.04
CA HIS A 101 -6.76 -7.52 16.54
C HIS A 101 -6.86 -8.86 15.79
N GLU A 102 -8.04 -9.22 15.29
CA GLU A 102 -8.27 -10.46 14.53
C GLU A 102 -7.65 -10.38 13.13
N ASP A 103 -7.87 -9.26 12.43
CA ASP A 103 -7.25 -8.95 11.13
C ASP A 103 -5.72 -8.99 11.26
N ARG A 104 -5.16 -8.35 12.29
CA ARG A 104 -3.71 -8.37 12.54
C ARG A 104 -3.19 -9.78 12.77
N ARG A 105 -3.92 -10.61 13.52
CA ARG A 105 -3.54 -12.01 13.76
C ARG A 105 -3.60 -12.83 12.47
N ALA A 106 -4.63 -12.65 11.65
CA ALA A 106 -4.76 -13.32 10.36
C ALA A 106 -3.63 -12.91 9.38
N LEU A 107 -3.35 -11.60 9.31
CA LEU A 107 -2.25 -11.07 8.51
C LEU A 107 -0.88 -11.55 9.00
N ALA A 108 -0.68 -11.65 10.31
CA ALA A 108 0.55 -12.19 10.89
C ALA A 108 0.74 -13.68 10.57
N ARG A 109 -0.35 -14.48 10.51
CA ARG A 109 -0.27 -15.88 10.07
C ARG A 109 0.11 -15.97 8.58
N LEU A 110 -0.50 -15.15 7.72
CA LEU A 110 -0.16 -15.11 6.30
C LEU A 110 1.29 -14.68 6.07
N ALA A 111 1.75 -13.69 6.83
CA ALA A 111 3.15 -13.27 6.84
C ALA A 111 4.06 -14.44 7.28
N GLY A 112 3.78 -15.08 8.42
CA GLY A 112 4.57 -16.20 8.93
C GLY A 112 4.59 -17.44 8.02
N SER A 113 3.54 -17.69 7.24
CA SER A 113 3.55 -18.78 6.25
C SER A 113 4.54 -18.56 5.10
N ALA A 114 4.89 -17.31 4.79
CA ALA A 114 5.91 -17.00 3.78
C ALA A 114 7.35 -17.19 4.32
N GLU A 115 7.56 -17.23 5.65
CA GLU A 115 8.89 -17.47 6.26
C GLU A 115 9.40 -18.87 5.92
N GLY A 116 8.49 -19.82 5.69
CA GLY A 116 8.82 -21.19 5.26
C GLY A 116 9.37 -21.31 3.83
N CYS A 117 9.40 -20.22 3.05
CA CYS A 117 9.90 -20.22 1.67
C CYS A 117 11.40 -19.89 1.52
N GLY A 118 12.07 -19.46 2.60
CA GLY A 118 13.54 -19.28 2.66
C GLY A 118 14.13 -18.01 2.01
N GLY A 119 15.36 -17.67 2.45
CA GLY A 119 16.38 -16.98 1.65
C GLY A 119 16.54 -15.46 1.80
N ASP A 120 15.66 -14.68 1.19
CA ASP A 120 15.96 -13.29 0.80
C ASP A 120 14.83 -12.28 1.10
N VAL A 121 13.78 -12.75 1.77
CA VAL A 121 12.57 -11.98 2.02
C VAL A 121 12.46 -11.72 3.52
N GLN A 122 12.40 -10.45 3.91
CA GLN A 122 12.29 -10.09 5.32
C GLN A 122 10.88 -9.71 5.70
N ILE A 123 10.24 -10.68 6.34
CA ILE A 123 8.83 -10.62 6.63
C ILE A 123 8.60 -9.66 7.79
N TYR A 124 7.68 -8.71 7.62
CA TYR A 124 7.17 -7.90 8.74
C TYR A 124 6.37 -8.74 9.77
N GLY A 125 6.37 -10.07 9.66
CA GLY A 125 5.61 -11.02 10.48
C GLY A 125 5.97 -10.95 11.96
N SER A 126 7.23 -10.68 12.29
CA SER A 126 7.69 -10.47 13.69
C SER A 126 7.23 -9.13 14.29
N LEU A 127 6.72 -8.20 13.46
CA LEU A 127 6.29 -6.85 13.84
C LEU A 127 4.84 -6.58 13.44
N SER A 128 3.90 -7.39 13.94
CA SER A 128 2.44 -7.24 13.71
C SER A 128 1.87 -5.83 14.00
N SER A 129 2.57 -5.03 14.82
CA SER A 129 2.25 -3.62 15.08
C SER A 129 2.47 -2.72 13.85
N ARG A 130 3.30 -3.14 12.89
CA ARG A 130 3.64 -2.38 11.68
C ARG A 130 2.80 -2.74 10.47
N LEU A 131 2.08 -3.86 10.49
CA LEU A 131 1.11 -4.19 9.45
C LEU A 131 0.00 -3.14 9.46
N HIS A 132 -0.12 -2.41 8.35
CA HIS A 132 -1.11 -1.37 8.17
C HIS A 132 -1.50 -1.23 6.71
N ARG A 133 -2.63 -0.56 6.50
CA ARG A 133 -3.13 -0.15 5.19
C ARG A 133 -3.04 1.37 5.10
N SER A 134 -2.27 1.87 4.13
CA SER A 134 -2.24 3.29 3.82
C SER A 134 -3.53 3.68 3.09
N VAL A 135 -4.28 4.62 3.66
CA VAL A 135 -5.50 5.17 3.06
C VAL A 135 -5.16 6.37 2.19
N LEU A 136 -4.36 7.28 2.72
CA LEU A 136 -3.89 8.47 2.04
C LEU A 136 -2.43 8.70 2.39
N GLU A 137 -1.58 8.91 1.39
CA GLU A 137 -0.24 9.44 1.59
C GLU A 137 -0.30 10.95 1.36
N ILE A 138 0.06 11.72 2.38
CA ILE A 138 0.07 13.18 2.36
C ILE A 138 1.36 13.68 1.72
N SER A 139 2.48 13.07 2.12
CA SER A 139 3.80 13.43 1.61
C SER A 139 4.69 12.20 1.41
N HIS A 140 5.42 12.18 0.30
CA HIS A 140 6.24 11.04 -0.13
C HIS A 140 7.73 11.39 -0.15
N ARG A 141 8.55 10.61 0.59
CA ARG A 141 10.02 10.63 0.53
C ARG A 141 10.66 12.00 0.80
N HIS A 142 10.52 12.48 2.03
CA HIS A 142 11.18 13.69 2.51
C HIS A 142 11.90 13.48 3.85
N PRO A 143 12.81 14.38 4.24
CA PRO A 143 13.31 14.45 5.61
C PRO A 143 12.19 14.71 6.63
N MET A 144 12.37 14.26 7.87
CA MET A 144 11.39 14.44 8.93
C MET A 144 11.11 15.92 9.25
N THR A 145 12.06 16.82 9.03
CA THR A 145 11.85 18.27 9.18
C THR A 145 10.74 18.78 8.26
N HIS A 146 10.69 18.28 7.02
CA HIS A 146 9.64 18.59 6.06
C HIS A 146 8.29 18.01 6.51
N LEU A 147 8.27 16.75 6.95
CA LEU A 147 7.04 16.11 7.42
C LEU A 147 6.47 16.78 8.68
N LYS A 148 7.34 17.21 9.60
CA LYS A 148 6.97 18.00 10.78
C LYS A 148 6.39 19.36 10.40
N ALA A 149 6.93 20.01 9.36
CA ALA A 149 6.39 21.26 8.84
C ALA A 149 4.98 21.06 8.23
N ILE A 150 4.78 20.01 7.43
CA ILE A 150 3.46 19.63 6.90
C ILE A 150 2.48 19.36 8.05
N TYR A 151 2.87 18.54 9.03
CA TYR A 151 2.05 18.26 10.20
C TYR A 151 1.61 19.54 10.92
N SER A 152 2.55 20.46 11.13
CA SER A 152 2.30 21.75 11.78
C SER A 152 1.36 22.63 10.95
N GLN A 153 1.53 22.68 9.63
CA GLN A 153 0.67 23.43 8.72
C GLN A 153 -0.77 22.87 8.68
N MET A 154 -0.92 21.54 8.67
CA MET A 154 -2.24 20.91 8.70
C MET A 154 -2.98 21.18 10.01
N GLY A 155 -2.24 21.22 11.11
CA GLY A 155 -2.79 21.44 12.44
C GLY A 155 -3.48 20.20 13.01
N THR A 156 -3.46 20.09 14.33
CA THR A 156 -3.97 18.89 15.02
C THR A 156 -5.48 18.70 14.87
N ASP A 157 -6.24 19.79 14.73
CA ASP A 157 -7.70 19.72 14.63
C ASP A 157 -8.15 19.13 13.29
N LEU A 158 -7.58 19.56 12.17
CA LEU A 158 -7.86 18.98 10.86
C LEU A 158 -7.42 17.52 10.81
N LEU A 159 -6.22 17.20 11.33
CA LEU A 159 -5.74 15.82 11.37
C LEU A 159 -6.69 14.92 12.19
N ARG A 160 -7.18 15.41 13.34
CA ARG A 160 -8.17 14.69 14.16
C ARG A 160 -9.50 14.53 13.42
N GLU A 161 -9.97 15.55 12.72
CA GLU A 161 -11.16 15.49 11.88
C GLU A 161 -11.02 14.41 10.80
N MET A 162 -9.89 14.40 10.07
CA MET A 162 -9.58 13.41 9.04
C MET A 162 -9.51 11.99 9.59
N LEU A 163 -8.86 11.78 10.73
CA LEU A 163 -8.76 10.46 11.37
C LEU A 163 -10.11 9.93 11.85
N ASN A 164 -10.99 10.82 12.31
CA ASN A 164 -12.34 10.47 12.77
C ASN A 164 -13.36 10.35 11.63
N TYR A 165 -13.05 10.88 10.46
CA TYR A 165 -13.98 10.97 9.32
C TYR A 165 -14.65 9.62 8.95
N PRO A 166 -13.93 8.48 8.86
CA PRO A 166 -14.58 7.20 8.58
C PRO A 166 -15.63 6.79 9.63
N ALA A 167 -15.38 7.09 10.92
CA ALA A 167 -16.28 6.75 12.01
C ALA A 167 -17.53 7.65 12.00
N VAL A 168 -17.36 8.94 11.70
CA VAL A 168 -18.46 9.90 11.53
C VAL A 168 -19.38 9.44 10.38
N LEU A 169 -18.80 9.07 9.23
CA LEU A 169 -19.56 8.56 8.09
C LEU A 169 -20.35 7.28 8.41
N ALA A 170 -19.79 6.40 9.23
CA ALA A 170 -20.42 5.14 9.61
C ALA A 170 -21.59 5.31 10.60
N THR A 171 -21.66 6.45 11.31
CA THR A 171 -22.67 6.71 12.36
C THR A 171 -23.71 7.76 11.97
N GLY A 172 -23.48 8.53 10.91
CA GLY A 172 -24.41 9.55 10.41
C GLY A 172 -25.64 9.00 9.66
N SER A 173 -26.58 9.90 9.33
CA SER A 173 -27.75 9.58 8.50
C SER A 173 -27.32 9.14 7.09
N GLY A 174 -27.71 7.94 6.68
CA GLY A 174 -27.29 7.36 5.40
C GLY A 174 -25.97 6.59 5.44
N GLN A 175 -25.49 6.20 6.64
CA GLN A 175 -24.38 5.27 6.92
C GLN A 175 -23.49 4.93 5.72
N LYS A 176 -22.43 5.71 5.53
CA LYS A 176 -21.46 5.52 4.46
C LYS A 176 -20.29 4.70 4.99
N ARG A 177 -20.12 3.48 4.48
CA ARG A 177 -19.02 2.58 4.86
C ARG A 177 -18.23 2.17 3.64
N ALA A 178 -16.99 2.66 3.57
CA ALA A 178 -16.02 2.20 2.59
C ALA A 178 -15.55 0.78 2.96
N ARG A 179 -16.16 -0.24 2.35
CA ARG A 179 -15.74 -1.64 2.52
C ARG A 179 -14.75 -2.05 1.43
N LEU A 180 -13.87 -2.96 1.82
CA LEU A 180 -12.86 -3.56 0.98
C LEU A 180 -13.05 -5.07 1.04
N GLY A 181 -12.94 -5.74 -0.09
CA GLY A 181 -13.17 -7.17 -0.21
C GLY A 181 -12.22 -7.84 -1.19
N LYS A 182 -12.50 -9.13 -1.45
CA LYS A 182 -11.76 -9.99 -2.38
C LYS A 182 -10.24 -9.94 -2.14
N PRO A 183 -9.73 -10.31 -0.96
CA PRO A 183 -8.29 -10.33 -0.69
C PRO A 183 -7.56 -11.17 -1.76
N MET A 184 -6.43 -10.66 -2.24
CA MET A 184 -5.61 -11.33 -3.24
C MET A 184 -4.13 -11.12 -2.94
N LEU A 185 -3.34 -12.18 -3.01
CA LEU A 185 -1.89 -12.06 -2.95
C LEU A 185 -1.40 -11.30 -4.18
N VAL A 186 -0.67 -10.23 -3.96
CA VAL A 186 -0.01 -9.45 -4.99
C VAL A 186 1.46 -9.34 -4.64
N PHE A 187 2.30 -9.33 -5.65
CA PHE A 187 3.73 -9.19 -5.50
C PHE A 187 4.26 -8.38 -6.68
N ASP A 188 5.46 -7.83 -6.53
CA ASP A 188 6.25 -7.24 -7.60
C ASP A 188 7.73 -7.36 -7.27
N LYS A 189 8.60 -6.75 -8.07
CA LYS A 189 10.05 -6.82 -7.84
C LYS A 189 10.48 -6.32 -6.45
N VAL A 190 9.65 -5.58 -5.73
CA VAL A 190 10.00 -4.97 -4.44
C VAL A 190 9.51 -5.81 -3.25
N GLY A 191 8.45 -6.60 -3.41
CA GLY A 191 7.97 -7.45 -2.32
C GLY A 191 6.59 -8.04 -2.52
N VAL A 192 5.96 -8.40 -1.40
CA VAL A 192 4.70 -9.15 -1.33
C VAL A 192 3.68 -8.42 -0.46
N ALA A 193 2.42 -8.40 -0.89
CA ALA A 193 1.32 -7.76 -0.19
C ALA A 193 0.01 -8.52 -0.37
N ILE A 194 -0.97 -8.25 0.51
CA ILE A 194 -2.37 -8.59 0.24
C ILE A 194 -3.07 -7.35 -0.29
N GLY A 195 -3.52 -7.44 -1.54
CA GLY A 195 -4.34 -6.43 -2.20
C GLY A 195 -5.84 -6.65 -1.93
N PHE A 196 -6.57 -5.55 -1.79
CA PHE A 196 -8.01 -5.50 -1.63
C PHE A 196 -8.61 -4.52 -2.64
N VAL A 197 -9.80 -4.83 -3.11
CA VAL A 197 -10.58 -3.95 -3.98
C VAL A 197 -11.81 -3.43 -3.24
N PRO A 198 -12.34 -2.26 -3.62
CA PRO A 198 -13.62 -1.80 -3.09
C PRO A 198 -14.72 -2.80 -3.43
N THR A 199 -15.69 -2.92 -2.53
CA THR A 199 -16.95 -3.64 -2.78
C THR A 199 -17.80 -2.82 -3.76
N GLY A 200 -18.16 -3.41 -4.91
CA GLY A 200 -18.99 -2.75 -5.92
C GLY A 200 -20.44 -2.51 -5.50
N GLU A 201 -20.87 -3.08 -4.37
CA GLU A 201 -22.22 -2.97 -3.82
C GLU A 201 -22.48 -1.63 -3.12
N ASP A 202 -21.42 -0.98 -2.63
CA ASP A 202 -21.55 0.24 -1.83
C ASP A 202 -21.59 1.49 -2.70
N GLN A 203 -22.58 2.35 -2.48
CA GLN A 203 -22.61 3.69 -3.09
C GLN A 203 -21.39 4.53 -2.66
N TYR A 204 -20.90 4.30 -1.43
CA TYR A 204 -19.73 4.96 -0.90
C TYR A 204 -18.55 3.99 -0.80
N THR A 205 -17.74 3.95 -1.85
CA THR A 205 -16.56 3.10 -1.97
C THR A 205 -15.33 3.68 -1.27
N TYR A 206 -14.29 2.86 -1.11
CA TYR A 206 -12.96 3.28 -0.63
C TYR A 206 -12.35 4.45 -1.44
N HIS A 207 -12.71 4.61 -2.71
CA HIS A 207 -12.27 5.77 -3.50
C HIS A 207 -12.89 7.07 -3.03
N HIS A 208 -14.18 7.06 -2.72
CA HIS A 208 -14.84 8.25 -2.19
C HIS A 208 -14.18 8.66 -0.87
N LEU A 209 -13.88 7.69 0.01
CA LEU A 209 -13.12 7.96 1.23
C LEU A 209 -11.76 8.62 0.95
N ARG A 210 -11.00 8.08 -0.01
CA ARG A 210 -9.70 8.65 -0.38
C ARG A 210 -9.82 10.05 -0.97
N THR A 211 -10.81 10.28 -1.83
CA THR A 211 -11.09 11.59 -2.43
C THR A 211 -11.52 12.60 -1.37
N ASP A 212 -12.38 12.22 -0.43
CA ASP A 212 -12.84 13.10 0.64
C ASP A 212 -11.65 13.47 1.54
N LEU A 213 -10.87 12.50 2.00
CA LEU A 213 -9.66 12.75 2.80
C LEU A 213 -8.64 13.61 2.04
N TYR A 214 -8.45 13.38 0.75
CA TYR A 214 -7.60 14.22 -0.10
C TYR A 214 -8.11 15.67 -0.14
N GLY A 215 -9.41 15.86 -0.37
CA GLY A 215 -10.05 17.18 -0.34
C GLY A 215 -9.94 17.87 1.02
N MET A 216 -10.06 17.11 2.12
CA MET A 216 -9.85 17.61 3.49
C MET A 216 -8.41 18.09 3.68
N ALA A 217 -7.42 17.31 3.22
CA ALA A 217 -6.01 17.68 3.32
C ALA A 217 -5.72 18.99 2.59
N LEU A 218 -6.28 19.18 1.38
CA LEU A 218 -6.09 20.40 0.58
C LEU A 218 -6.59 21.67 1.29
N ARG A 219 -7.54 21.57 2.24
CA ARG A 219 -8.01 22.75 3.00
C ARG A 219 -6.92 23.40 3.85
N SER A 220 -5.87 22.65 4.20
CA SER A 220 -4.71 23.19 4.93
C SER A 220 -3.72 23.96 4.04
N GLY A 221 -3.92 23.95 2.71
CA GLY A 221 -2.99 24.53 1.76
C GLY A 221 -1.68 23.75 1.59
N VAL A 222 -1.54 22.56 2.17
CA VAL A 222 -0.37 21.71 1.95
C VAL A 222 -0.35 21.22 0.50
N LYS A 223 0.85 21.22 -0.09
CA LYS A 223 1.07 20.60 -1.39
C LYS A 223 1.25 19.10 -1.19
N MET A 224 0.29 18.32 -1.69
CA MET A 224 0.39 16.86 -1.68
C MET A 224 1.26 16.35 -2.84
N ASP A 225 2.16 15.42 -2.56
CA ASP A 225 3.02 14.75 -3.55
C ASP A 225 2.95 13.22 -3.47
N THR A 226 1.72 12.70 -3.33
CA THR A 226 1.45 11.27 -3.23
C THR A 226 1.93 10.47 -4.45
N CYS A 227 2.55 9.32 -4.21
CA CYS A 227 2.91 8.36 -5.26
C CYS A 227 1.83 7.27 -5.49
N TYR A 228 0.82 7.21 -4.62
CA TYR A 228 -0.20 6.16 -4.66
C TYR A 228 -1.46 6.59 -5.41
N THR A 229 -1.44 6.42 -6.72
CA THR A 229 -2.63 6.63 -7.58
C THR A 229 -3.48 5.37 -7.77
N ALA A 230 -2.96 4.20 -7.33
CA ALA A 230 -3.60 2.91 -7.55
C ALA A 230 -4.97 2.81 -6.86
N CYS A 231 -5.89 2.15 -7.56
CA CYS A 231 -7.27 1.96 -7.13
C CYS A 231 -7.47 0.87 -6.06
N THR A 232 -6.39 0.26 -5.60
CA THR A 232 -6.41 -0.85 -4.66
C THR A 232 -5.87 -0.41 -3.31
N ALA A 233 -6.40 -1.02 -2.25
CA ALA A 233 -5.77 -0.96 -0.96
C ALA A 233 -4.83 -2.16 -0.83
N HIS A 234 -3.71 -2.01 -0.14
CA HIS A 234 -2.84 -3.15 0.14
C HIS A 234 -2.30 -3.10 1.55
N ILE A 235 -1.90 -4.27 2.05
CA ILE A 235 -1.12 -4.43 3.26
C ILE A 235 0.15 -5.15 2.83
N THR A 236 1.29 -4.46 2.91
CA THR A 236 2.59 -5.08 2.67
C THR A 236 2.82 -6.15 3.72
N LEU A 237 3.03 -7.38 3.27
CA LEU A 237 3.43 -8.49 4.12
C LEU A 237 4.95 -8.55 4.23
N ASP A 238 5.63 -8.29 3.11
CA ASP A 238 7.03 -8.61 2.95
C ASP A 238 7.75 -7.72 1.93
N ARG A 239 9.06 -7.59 2.06
CA ARG A 239 9.96 -6.91 1.12
C ARG A 239 11.22 -7.72 0.93
N PHE A 240 11.74 -7.71 -0.30
CA PHE A 240 13.03 -8.30 -0.58
C PHE A 240 14.14 -7.47 0.09
N VAL A 241 15.11 -8.15 0.68
CA VAL A 241 16.28 -7.54 1.36
C VAL A 241 17.60 -8.02 0.78
N SER A 242 17.59 -9.09 -0.01
CA SER A 242 18.75 -9.59 -0.72
C SER A 242 18.34 -10.11 -2.10
N THR A 243 19.31 -10.28 -2.99
CA THR A 243 19.16 -10.95 -4.30
C THR A 243 19.81 -12.33 -4.35
N THR A 244 20.51 -12.73 -3.28
CA THR A 244 21.33 -13.96 -3.19
C THR A 244 20.64 -15.25 -3.61
N THR A 245 19.39 -15.45 -3.23
CA THR A 245 18.54 -16.61 -3.55
C THR A 245 18.02 -16.57 -4.99
N PHE A 246 17.93 -15.37 -5.59
CA PHE A 246 17.41 -15.18 -6.95
C PHE A 246 18.50 -15.04 -8.02
N ASP A 247 19.73 -14.73 -7.61
CA ASP A 247 20.92 -14.61 -8.46
C ASP A 247 21.73 -15.91 -8.54
N SER A 248 21.43 -16.91 -7.71
CA SER A 248 22.02 -18.24 -7.85
C SER A 248 21.39 -18.95 -9.05
N ASP A 249 21.90 -18.69 -10.25
CA ASP A 249 21.87 -19.65 -11.34
C ASP A 249 22.78 -20.82 -10.93
N SER A 250 22.32 -21.67 -10.02
CA SER A 250 22.89 -23.01 -9.92
C SER A 250 22.39 -23.77 -11.14
N ASP A 251 23.21 -23.75 -12.19
CA ASP A 251 23.29 -24.79 -13.20
C ASP A 251 23.61 -26.15 -12.51
N GLU A 252 22.71 -26.65 -11.66
CA GLU A 252 22.63 -28.09 -11.45
C GLU A 252 22.01 -28.66 -12.72
N VAL A 253 22.91 -28.92 -13.67
CA VAL A 253 22.75 -29.92 -14.70
C VAL A 253 22.14 -31.16 -14.04
N LEU A 254 20.84 -31.36 -14.26
CA LEU A 254 20.19 -32.64 -14.05
C LEU A 254 20.78 -33.62 -15.05
N ASP A 255 21.93 -34.19 -14.70
CA ASP A 255 22.44 -35.43 -15.27
C ASP A 255 22.30 -36.53 -14.23
N ARG A 256 21.09 -37.09 -14.12
CA ARG A 256 20.78 -38.46 -13.68
C ARG A 256 19.47 -38.95 -14.27
#